data_AF-A0A9E6R8A3-F1
#
_entry.id   AF-A0A9E6R8A3-F1
#
_cell.length_a   1.000
_cell.length_b   1.000
_cell.length_c   1.000
_cell.angle_alpha   90.00
_cell.angle_beta   90.00
_cell.angle_gamma   90.00
#
_symmetry.space_group_name_H-M   'P 1'
#
loop_
_entity.id
_entity.type
_entity.pdbx_description
1 polymer ?
#
loop_
_entity_poly.entity_id
_entity_poly.type
_entity_poly.pdbx_seq_one_letter_code
_entity_poly.pdbx_strand_id
1 'polypeptide(L)'
;MRTIRGFLELIGVLVVLVAGYWIWYANWGPNPNDRIGTTVAEVLPPAFKNWGCGKLSARFAAEAPSVCSPAASPTSPPATPNAAPGEPASPGGGRL
;
A
#
# COMPACT_ATOMS: atom_id res chain seq x y z
N MET A 1 -28.59 -9.42 14.55
CA MET A 1 -27.79 -9.99 13.43
C MET A 1 -27.94 -9.21 12.11
N ARG A 2 -29.14 -8.74 11.70
CA ARG A 2 -29.32 -7.93 10.47
C ARG A 2 -28.50 -6.63 10.43
N THR A 3 -28.44 -5.90 11.55
CA THR A 3 -27.66 -4.65 11.66
C THR A 3 -26.15 -4.88 11.61
N ILE A 4 -25.66 -5.93 12.28
CA ILE A 4 -24.24 -6.32 12.25
C ILE A 4 -23.83 -6.71 10.82
N ARG A 5 -24.67 -7.46 10.11
CA ARG A 5 -24.40 -7.85 8.72
C ARG A 5 -24.36 -6.62 7.79
N GLY A 6 -25.32 -5.71 7.91
CA GLY A 6 -25.30 -4.47 7.13
C GLY A 6 -24.09 -3.58 7.42
N PHE A 7 -23.66 -3.53 8.68
CA PHE A 7 -22.46 -2.78 9.08
C PHE A 7 -21.18 -3.39 8.48
N LEU A 8 -21.04 -4.71 8.48
CA LEU A 8 -19.91 -5.41 7.86
C LEU A 8 -19.90 -5.25 6.33
N GLU A 9 -21.07 -5.31 5.68
CA GLU A 9 -21.19 -5.05 4.24
C GLU A 9 -20.75 -3.61 3.90
N LEU A 10 -21.16 -2.62 4.69
CA LEU A 10 -20.75 -1.23 4.53
C LEU A 10 -19.22 -1.06 4.67
N ILE A 11 -18.62 -1.68 5.69
CA ILE A 11 -17.16 -1.68 5.86
C ILE A 11 -16.49 -2.31 4.65
N GLY A 12 -16.99 -3.44 4.15
CA GLY A 12 -16.47 -4.09 2.97
C GLY A 12 -16.47 -3.18 1.75
N VAL A 13 -17.57 -2.46 1.51
CA VAL A 13 -17.67 -1.48 0.41
C VAL A 13 -16.65 -0.36 0.57
N LEU A 14 -16.48 0.18 1.78
CA LEU A 14 -15.48 1.23 2.03
C LEU A 14 -14.05 0.75 1.76
N VAL A 15 -13.71 -0.47 2.18
CA VAL A 15 -12.38 -1.05 1.93
C VAL A 15 -12.12 -1.17 0.43
N VAL A 16 -13.11 -1.64 -0.35
CA VAL A 16 -12.99 -1.76 -1.81
C VAL A 16 -12.82 -0.38 -2.47
N LEU A 17 -13.57 0.63 -2.03
CA LEU A 17 -13.45 1.99 -2.56
C LEU A 17 -12.08 2.60 -2.28
N VAL A 18 -11.56 2.45 -1.06
CA VAL A 18 -10.24 2.98 -0.67
C VAL A 18 -9.13 2.25 -1.42
N ALA A 19 -9.18 0.92 -1.51
CA ALA A 19 -8.19 0.13 -2.25
C ALA A 19 -8.21 0.45 -3.75
N GLY A 20 -9.40 0.57 -4.34
CA GLY A 20 -9.58 0.97 -5.74
C GLY A 20 -9.04 2.38 -6.00
N TYR A 21 -9.33 3.33 -5.11
CA TYR A 21 -8.77 4.67 -5.18
C TYR A 21 -7.24 4.67 -5.10
N TRP A 22 -6.64 3.90 -4.19
CA TRP A 22 -5.17 3.81 -4.06
C TRP A 22 -4.51 3.28 -5.33
N ILE A 23 -5.07 2.20 -5.91
CA ILE A 23 -4.58 1.63 -7.18
C ILE A 23 -4.69 2.65 -8.30
N TRP A 24 -5.83 3.36 -8.36
CA TRP A 24 -6.03 4.39 -9.37
C TRP A 24 -5.05 5.55 -9.20
N TYR A 25 -4.89 6.04 -7.98
CA TYR A 25 -3.96 7.11 -7.62
C TYR A 25 -2.51 6.75 -7.99
N ALA A 26 -2.08 5.54 -7.68
CA ALA A 26 -0.72 5.10 -7.98
C ALA A 26 -0.42 4.98 -9.49
N ASN A 27 -1.43 4.68 -10.31
CA ASN A 27 -1.23 4.44 -11.72
C ASN A 27 -1.64 5.62 -12.62
N TRP A 28 -2.55 6.49 -12.19
CA TRP A 28 -3.09 7.59 -12.98
C TRP A 28 -3.22 8.91 -12.22
N GLY A 29 -2.85 8.97 -10.94
CA GLY A 29 -2.92 10.19 -10.14
C GLY A 29 -2.14 11.34 -10.80
N PRO A 30 -2.70 12.56 -10.81
CA PRO A 30 -2.07 13.73 -11.44
C PRO A 30 -0.98 14.37 -10.57
N ASN A 31 -1.05 14.22 -9.25
CA ASN A 31 -0.15 14.85 -8.29
C ASN A 31 0.40 13.81 -7.29
N PRO A 32 1.72 13.75 -7.05
CA PRO A 32 2.32 12.81 -6.10
C PRO A 32 2.01 13.10 -4.63
N ASN A 33 1.61 14.33 -4.29
CA ASN A 33 1.37 14.79 -2.91
C ASN A 33 -0.10 15.20 -2.66
N ASP A 34 -1.06 14.56 -3.35
CA ASP A 34 -2.48 14.80 -3.05
C ASP A 34 -2.82 14.41 -1.61
N ARG A 35 -3.49 15.30 -0.87
CA ARG A 35 -3.85 15.10 0.55
C ARG A 35 -4.52 13.74 0.80
N ILE A 36 -5.44 13.35 -0.07
CA ILE A 36 -6.18 12.09 0.06
C ILE A 36 -5.24 10.91 -0.17
N GLY A 37 -4.40 10.95 -1.21
CA GLY A 37 -3.44 9.90 -1.50
C GLY A 37 -2.42 9.73 -0.38
N THR A 38 -1.90 10.83 0.17
CA THR A 38 -0.92 10.80 1.26
C THR A 38 -1.51 10.22 2.56
N THR A 39 -2.72 10.62 2.94
CA THR A 39 -3.39 10.08 4.13
C THR A 39 -3.73 8.61 3.97
N VAL A 40 -4.17 8.19 2.77
CA VAL A 40 -4.43 6.78 2.47
C VAL A 40 -3.12 5.99 2.61
N ALA A 41 -2.00 6.47 2.08
CA ALA A 41 -0.70 5.82 2.20
C ALA A 41 -0.24 5.55 3.65
N GLU A 42 -0.63 6.39 4.62
CA GLU A 42 -0.26 6.22 6.04
C GLU A 42 -1.01 5.08 6.72
N VAL A 43 -2.22 4.79 6.25
CA VAL A 43 -3.08 3.75 6.83
C VAL A 43 -3.00 2.41 6.08
N LEU A 44 -2.37 2.39 4.90
CA LEU A 44 -2.19 1.14 4.15
C LEU A 44 -1.10 0.25 4.76
N PRO A 45 -1.25 -1.08 4.64
CA PRO A 45 -0.19 -2.01 5.00
C PRO A 45 1.11 -1.76 4.22
N PRO A 46 2.28 -2.08 4.81
CA PRO A 46 3.58 -1.77 4.23
C PRO A 46 3.76 -2.27 2.79
N ALA A 47 3.32 -3.50 2.49
CA ALA A 47 3.46 -4.09 1.15
C ALA A 47 2.71 -3.27 0.07
N PHE A 48 1.48 -2.86 0.39
CA PHE A 48 0.64 -2.08 -0.52
C PHE A 48 1.14 -0.65 -0.69
N LYS A 49 1.64 -0.07 0.40
CA LYS A 49 2.28 1.25 0.41
C LYS A 49 3.52 1.25 -0.48
N ASN A 50 4.42 0.29 -0.30
CA ASN A 50 5.67 0.18 -1.06
C ASN A 50 5.42 -0.01 -2.56
N TRP A 51 4.47 -0.85 -2.93
CA TRP A 51 4.05 -1.00 -4.33
C TRP A 51 3.58 0.33 -4.93
N GLY A 52 2.71 1.05 -4.22
CA GLY A 52 2.20 2.35 -4.66
C GLY A 52 3.33 3.38 -4.77
N CYS A 53 4.17 3.49 -3.76
CA CYS A 53 5.32 4.37 -3.75
C CYS A 53 6.28 4.10 -4.93
N GLY A 54 6.52 2.83 -5.29
CA GLY A 54 7.32 2.47 -6.47
C GLY A 54 6.68 2.89 -7.79
N LYS A 55 5.35 2.82 -7.90
CA LYS A 55 4.61 3.32 -9.08
C LYS A 55 4.64 4.84 -9.18
N LEU A 56 4.43 5.53 -8.06
CA LEU A 56 4.48 6.99 -8.03
C LEU A 56 5.90 7.51 -8.32
N SER A 57 6.93 6.94 -7.72
CA SER A 57 8.32 7.39 -7.95
C SER A 57 8.77 7.19 -9.40
N ALA A 58 8.32 6.11 -10.05
CA ALA A 58 8.58 5.88 -11.46
C ALA A 58 7.94 6.93 -12.38
N ARG A 59 6.80 7.51 -11.97
CA ARG A 59 6.09 8.55 -12.73
C ARG A 59 6.57 9.96 -12.38
N PHE A 60 6.90 10.19 -11.12
CA PHE A 60 7.24 11.49 -10.55
C PHE A 60 8.68 11.50 -10.04
N ALA A 61 9.63 11.18 -10.93
CA ALA A 61 11.06 11.09 -10.57
C ALA A 61 11.65 12.40 -10.03
N ALA A 62 11.05 13.55 -10.38
CA ALA A 62 11.47 14.88 -9.92
C ALA A 62 10.85 15.29 -8.57
N GLU A 63 9.71 14.71 -8.20
CA GLU A 63 8.92 15.11 -7.03
C GLU A 63 8.35 13.85 -6.36
N ALA A 64 9.20 13.18 -5.56
CA ALA A 64 8.79 11.97 -4.88
C ALA A 64 7.71 12.28 -3.82
N PRO A 65 6.72 11.39 -3.61
CA PRO A 65 5.70 11.59 -2.59
C PRO A 65 6.36 11.71 -1.21
N SER A 66 5.99 12.73 -0.45
CA SER A 66 6.54 12.98 0.89
C SER A 66 6.36 11.79 1.84
N VAL A 67 5.23 11.08 1.72
CA VAL A 67 4.89 9.86 2.47
C VAL A 67 5.66 8.61 2.04
N CYS A 68 6.36 8.70 0.90
CA CYS A 68 7.17 7.64 0.28
C CYS A 68 8.68 7.94 0.35
N SER A 69 9.09 9.05 0.99
CA SER A 69 10.49 9.42 1.24
C SER A 69 11.12 8.53 2.33
N PRO A 70 12.46 8.42 2.46
CA PRO A 70 13.19 7.25 3.00
C PRO A 70 13.06 7.01 4.51
N ALA A 71 12.03 7.53 5.16
CA ALA A 71 11.50 6.98 6.41
C ALA A 71 10.67 5.70 6.18
N ALA A 72 10.39 5.34 4.92
CA ALA A 72 10.11 3.94 4.55
C ALA A 72 11.43 3.16 4.55
N SER A 73 11.87 2.77 5.75
CA SER A 73 13.16 2.13 6.03
C SER A 73 13.51 0.95 5.10
N PRO A 74 14.82 0.69 4.86
CA PRO A 74 15.37 -0.30 3.92
C PRO A 74 15.16 -1.79 4.29
N THR A 75 14.15 -2.11 5.10
CA THR A 75 13.86 -3.50 5.56
C THR A 75 12.59 -4.05 4.91
N SER A 76 12.46 -3.88 3.60
CA SER A 76 11.53 -4.68 2.81
C SER A 76 12.29 -5.19 1.60
N PRO A 77 12.60 -6.49 1.52
CA PRO A 77 13.21 -7.05 0.32
C PRO A 77 12.30 -6.76 -0.88
N PRO A 78 12.88 -6.51 -2.06
CA PRO A 78 12.12 -6.16 -3.25
C PRO A 78 11.07 -7.26 -3.48
N ALA A 79 9.79 -6.89 -3.48
CA ALA A 79 8.74 -7.82 -3.87
C ALA A 79 8.98 -8.17 -5.34
N THR A 80 9.64 -9.30 -5.56
CA THR A 80 9.74 -9.92 -6.88
C THR A 80 8.31 -10.16 -7.37
N PRO A 81 8.01 -9.92 -8.66
CA PRO A 81 6.65 -10.00 -9.22
C PRO A 81 5.91 -11.33 -9.06
N ASN A 82 6.49 -12.34 -8.41
CA ASN A 82 6.03 -13.72 -8.35
C ASN A 82 5.80 -14.28 -6.93
N ALA A 83 5.81 -13.46 -5.87
CA ALA A 83 5.52 -13.97 -4.53
C ALA A 83 4.00 -14.23 -4.36
N ALA A 84 3.61 -15.50 -4.32
CA ALA A 84 2.24 -15.93 -4.10
C ALA A 84 1.73 -15.54 -2.69
N PRO A 85 0.46 -15.14 -2.54
CA PRO A 85 -0.09 -14.71 -1.26
C PRO A 85 -0.39 -15.94 -0.38
N GLY A 86 0.45 -16.24 0.61
CA GLY A 86 0.09 -17.26 1.60
C GLY A 86 1.15 -17.86 2.49
N GLU A 87 2.45 -17.56 2.35
CA GLU A 87 3.46 -18.20 3.21
C GLU A 87 3.73 -17.39 4.49
N PRO A 88 3.38 -17.89 5.69
CA PRO A 88 3.81 -17.26 6.94
C PRO A 88 5.33 -17.42 7.10
N ALA A 89 5.98 -16.33 7.54
CA ALA A 89 7.41 -16.29 7.80
C ALA A 89 7.83 -17.42 8.76
N SER A 90 8.60 -18.37 8.25
CA SER A 90 9.20 -19.45 9.04
C SER A 90 10.27 -18.87 9.97
N PRO A 91 10.18 -19.05 11.30
CA PRO A 91 11.21 -18.62 12.22
C PRO A 91 12.27 -19.72 12.32
N GLY A 92 13.38 -19.60 11.60
CA GLY A 92 14.45 -20.57 11.75
C GLY A 92 15.67 -20.33 10.88
N GLY A 93 16.82 -20.20 11.54
CA GLY A 93 18.11 -20.44 10.90
C GLY A 93 19.17 -19.44 11.31
N GLY A 94 19.69 -19.56 12.53
CA GLY A 94 20.94 -18.89 12.90
C GLY A 94 22.08 -19.32 11.98
N ARG A 95 23.14 -18.50 11.93
CA ARG A 95 24.54 -18.96 11.81
C ARG A 95 25.52 -17.78 11.88
N LEU A 96 26.44 -17.96 12.85
CA LEU A 96 27.85 -17.58 12.89
C LEU A 96 28.18 -16.08 13.01
#